data_AF-A0A401UZE8-F1
#
_entry.id   AF-A0A401UZE8-F1
#
_cell.length_a   1.000
_cell.length_b   1.000
_cell.length_c   1.000
_cell.angle_alpha   90.00
_cell.angle_beta   90.00
_cell.angle_gamma   90.00
#
_symmetry.space_group_name_H-M   'P 1'
#
loop_
_entity.id
_entity.type
_entity.pdbx_description
1 polymer ?
#
loop_
_entity_poly.entity_id
_entity_poly.type
_entity_poly.pdbx_seq_one_letter_code
_entity_poly.pdbx_strand_id
1 'polypeptide(L)'
;MLAVVASVLVGAVPAGAASGQDRLLAGEALDPGQGLVSADGTQTLVVQPDGDLGLYDAEGVPRWTAGTATPGARLTVTPEGDVVLVGPDGSTVWSTGTAGTAGSAFVVRDDGDVVVEAPDGSVAWESGTAVLPSILPPGGELHPGDALTSPDGRHTLQVLDDGDVVLLGPDASTRWSAGTHEPGSSLVLREDGNLVVTDTDGRRPWRTRTAGHPGATLVVQDDGDVVLWDPDGTPLWSSQTAIGPSQLAAGAPLATGQELGSSDGRLRLRLDEATLALSYDGRPVWSAPAATDPGARLVVQDDGNLVLSAADGTLLWSTGTSGGPGSSVRLEDGAVLLLAATGQELWRVDVPAELLVRRAELATDCTAVDAPVPQSDTVVTSTGVRVHPCLAAAVDELMLAARAEGIDLHAWGWRSGEQQIALRAQNCSASGVCYPPTAPPGTSRHERGLALDFTVGGGVVQHGTDAYRWLVDHAPAYGLKNLPSEAWHWSVDGW
;
A
#
# COMPACT_ATOMS: atom_id res chain seq x y z
N MET A 1 -36.96 21.99 64.75
CA MET A 1 -37.23 22.40 63.35
C MET A 1 -35.87 22.41 62.65
N LEU A 2 -35.63 21.43 61.79
CA LEU A 2 -34.40 21.28 61.00
C LEU A 2 -34.33 22.37 59.92
N ALA A 3 -33.13 22.87 59.63
CA ALA A 3 -32.83 23.52 58.36
C ALA A 3 -31.57 22.89 57.76
N VAL A 4 -31.73 22.44 56.53
CA VAL A 4 -30.87 21.53 55.76
C VAL A 4 -29.70 22.28 55.15
N VAL A 5 -28.52 21.66 55.19
CA VAL A 5 -27.32 22.06 54.44
C VAL A 5 -27.55 21.67 52.98
N ALA A 6 -27.63 22.66 52.08
CA ALA A 6 -27.68 22.43 50.64
C ALA A 6 -26.25 22.49 50.09
N SER A 7 -25.67 21.32 49.82
CA SER A 7 -24.44 21.17 49.04
C SER A 7 -24.74 21.53 47.59
N VAL A 8 -24.06 22.56 47.07
CA VAL A 8 -24.04 22.87 45.64
C VAL A 8 -23.01 21.93 44.98
N LEU A 9 -23.51 20.87 44.34
CA LEU A 9 -22.74 20.13 43.34
C LEU A 9 -22.68 21.00 42.07
N VAL A 10 -21.53 21.60 41.80
CA VAL A 10 -21.19 22.07 40.45
C VAL A 10 -20.93 20.82 39.63
N GLY A 11 -21.93 20.39 38.84
CA GLY A 11 -21.72 19.37 37.82
C GLY A 11 -20.78 19.92 36.76
N ALA A 12 -19.60 19.34 36.65
CA ALA A 12 -18.74 19.56 35.50
C ALA A 12 -19.51 19.10 34.24
N VAL A 13 -19.64 20.00 33.27
CA VAL A 13 -20.10 19.65 31.93
C VAL A 13 -18.97 18.81 31.32
N PRO A 14 -19.22 17.60 30.79
CA PRO A 14 -18.17 16.91 30.05
C PRO A 14 -17.82 17.76 28.82
N ALA A 15 -16.53 18.05 28.65
CA ALA A 15 -16.01 18.74 27.48
C ALA A 15 -16.23 17.83 26.27
N GLY A 16 -17.15 18.20 25.38
CA GLY A 16 -17.24 17.59 24.06
C GLY A 16 -16.20 18.23 23.16
N ALA A 17 -15.37 17.41 22.51
CA ALA A 17 -14.56 17.86 21.41
C ALA A 17 -15.47 18.42 20.30
N ALA A 18 -15.07 19.52 19.68
CA ALA A 18 -15.77 20.05 18.52
C ALA A 18 -15.44 19.18 17.30
N SER A 19 -16.47 18.68 16.62
CA SER A 19 -16.38 18.08 15.28
C SER A 19 -15.53 18.99 14.35
N GLY A 20 -14.52 18.41 13.68
CA GLY A 20 -13.67 19.11 12.71
C GLY A 20 -12.29 19.57 13.19
N GLN A 21 -11.71 18.93 14.22
CA GLN A 21 -10.31 19.08 14.62
C GLN A 21 -9.50 17.83 14.23
N ASP A 22 -8.18 17.96 14.21
CA ASP A 22 -7.22 16.88 13.88
C ASP A 22 -6.94 15.95 15.06
N ARG A 23 -7.45 16.27 16.26
CA ARG A 23 -7.12 15.54 17.48
C ARG A 23 -8.27 15.45 18.47
N LEU A 24 -8.22 14.41 19.29
CA LEU A 24 -9.06 14.16 20.45
C LEU A 24 -8.16 14.07 21.70
N LEU A 25 -8.40 14.93 22.69
CA LEU A 25 -7.57 15.00 23.90
C LEU A 25 -8.06 14.04 24.99
N ALA A 26 -7.20 13.79 25.99
CA ALA A 26 -7.55 12.98 27.16
C ALA A 26 -8.85 13.47 27.85
N GLY A 27 -9.82 12.56 27.99
CA GLY A 27 -11.15 12.82 28.55
C GLY A 27 -12.20 13.24 27.52
N GLU A 28 -11.82 13.47 26.26
CA GLU A 28 -12.73 13.79 25.18
C GLU A 28 -13.23 12.52 24.46
N ALA A 29 -14.34 12.66 23.73
CA ALA A 29 -15.00 11.57 23.04
C ALA A 29 -15.64 11.99 21.70
N LEU A 30 -15.81 11.02 20.79
CA LEU A 30 -16.60 11.13 19.57
C LEU A 30 -17.81 10.21 19.63
N ASP A 31 -19.00 10.77 19.42
CA ASP A 31 -20.24 10.04 19.24
C ASP A 31 -20.39 9.45 17.83
N PRO A 32 -21.28 8.46 17.62
CA PRO A 32 -21.62 7.98 16.29
C PRO A 32 -21.99 9.12 15.33
N GLY A 33 -21.39 9.10 14.14
CA GLY A 33 -21.52 10.12 13.10
C GLY A 33 -20.57 11.31 13.26
N GLN A 34 -19.74 11.35 14.31
CA GLN A 34 -18.71 12.37 14.51
C GLN A 34 -17.34 11.86 14.09
N GLY A 35 -16.46 12.80 13.76
CA GLY A 35 -15.14 12.50 13.26
C GLY A 35 -14.12 13.60 13.48
N LEU A 36 -12.86 13.23 13.27
CA LEU A 36 -11.70 14.11 13.17
C LEU A 36 -11.35 14.29 11.70
N VAL A 37 -10.74 15.43 11.37
CA VAL A 37 -10.22 15.71 10.04
C VAL A 37 -8.78 16.17 10.20
N SER A 38 -7.87 15.62 9.41
CA SER A 38 -6.46 16.07 9.39
C SER A 38 -6.37 17.59 9.16
N ALA A 39 -5.26 18.19 9.56
CA ALA A 39 -5.09 19.64 9.49
C ALA A 39 -5.13 20.16 8.04
N ASP A 40 -4.68 19.35 7.08
CA ASP A 40 -4.74 19.61 5.64
C ASP A 40 -6.12 19.31 5.00
N GLY A 41 -7.04 18.69 5.73
CA GLY A 41 -8.39 18.37 5.26
C GLY A 41 -8.51 17.11 4.39
N THR A 42 -7.42 16.35 4.19
CA THR A 42 -7.39 15.22 3.25
C THR A 42 -7.77 13.89 3.87
N GLN A 43 -7.82 13.82 5.20
CA GLN A 43 -8.06 12.59 5.96
C GLN A 43 -9.24 12.77 6.89
N THR A 44 -10.17 11.82 6.86
CA THR A 44 -11.34 11.84 7.74
C THR A 44 -11.38 10.55 8.54
N LEU A 45 -11.27 10.67 9.86
CA LEU A 45 -11.56 9.58 10.78
C LEU A 45 -12.98 9.75 11.30
N VAL A 46 -13.84 8.74 11.19
CA VAL A 46 -15.24 8.81 11.62
C VAL A 46 -15.65 7.58 12.42
N VAL A 47 -16.39 7.80 13.51
CA VAL A 47 -17.17 6.74 14.16
C VAL A 47 -18.45 6.59 13.35
N GLN A 48 -18.57 5.54 12.57
CA GLN A 48 -19.72 5.32 11.70
C GLN A 48 -20.99 5.00 12.52
N PRO A 49 -22.20 5.24 11.97
CA PRO A 49 -23.46 4.97 12.67
C PRO A 49 -23.67 3.49 13.06
N ASP A 50 -23.05 2.56 12.34
CA ASP A 50 -23.03 1.12 12.64
C ASP A 50 -21.98 0.75 13.70
N GLY A 51 -21.19 1.71 14.17
CA GLY A 51 -20.24 1.57 15.26
C GLY A 51 -18.83 1.21 14.84
N ASP A 52 -18.50 1.26 13.55
CA ASP A 52 -17.13 1.05 13.07
C ASP A 52 -16.33 2.35 13.03
N LEU A 53 -15.10 2.32 13.53
CA LEU A 53 -14.19 3.46 13.46
C LEU A 53 -13.38 3.33 12.16
N GLY A 54 -13.62 4.20 11.20
CA GLY A 54 -12.95 4.16 9.89
C GLY A 54 -12.15 5.43 9.60
N LEU A 55 -10.97 5.25 9.00
CA LEU A 55 -10.16 6.29 8.39
C LEU A 55 -10.34 6.25 6.87
N TYR A 56 -10.61 7.41 6.28
CA TYR A 56 -10.88 7.58 4.86
C TYR A 56 -10.01 8.69 4.28
N ASP A 57 -9.66 8.54 3.01
CA ASP A 57 -9.08 9.62 2.21
C ASP A 57 -10.14 10.65 1.78
N ALA A 58 -9.71 11.67 1.02
CA ALA A 58 -10.55 12.77 0.58
C ALA A 58 -11.66 12.33 -0.38
N GLU A 59 -11.47 11.21 -1.09
CA GLU A 59 -12.42 10.59 -2.00
C GLU A 59 -13.41 9.67 -1.28
N GLY A 60 -13.20 9.41 0.00
CA GLY A 60 -14.05 8.54 0.83
C GLY A 60 -13.73 7.05 0.69
N VAL A 61 -12.55 6.69 0.19
CA VAL A 61 -12.07 5.31 0.15
C VAL A 61 -11.53 4.94 1.54
N PRO A 62 -11.94 3.79 2.12
CA PRO A 62 -11.45 3.37 3.42
C PRO A 62 -9.98 2.98 3.35
N ARG A 63 -9.15 3.62 4.16
CA ARG A 63 -7.72 3.29 4.33
C ARG A 63 -7.48 2.35 5.50
N TRP A 64 -8.29 2.47 6.55
CA TRP A 64 -8.25 1.58 7.71
C TRP A 64 -9.57 1.60 8.45
N THR A 65 -9.88 0.50 9.12
CA THR A 65 -11.05 0.37 9.98
C THR A 65 -10.68 -0.42 11.22
N ALA A 66 -11.25 -0.06 12.38
CA ALA A 66 -11.13 -0.85 13.60
C ALA A 66 -11.80 -2.23 13.47
N GLY A 67 -12.68 -2.41 12.48
CA GLY A 67 -13.32 -3.70 12.18
C GLY A 67 -14.43 -4.05 13.19
N THR A 68 -15.02 -3.05 13.82
CA THR A 68 -16.00 -3.21 14.90
C THR A 68 -17.40 -2.78 14.44
N ALA A 69 -18.42 -3.62 14.50
CA ALA A 69 -19.78 -3.23 14.13
C ALA A 69 -20.70 -3.18 15.37
N THR A 70 -20.52 -2.18 16.23
CA THR A 70 -21.33 -2.00 17.45
C THR A 70 -22.13 -0.69 17.42
N PRO A 71 -23.36 -0.69 16.87
CA PRO A 71 -24.15 0.53 16.73
C PRO A 71 -24.31 1.27 18.05
N GLY A 72 -24.04 2.58 18.03
CA GLY A 72 -24.06 3.41 19.23
C GLY A 72 -22.74 3.45 20.02
N ALA A 73 -21.67 2.81 19.53
CA ALA A 73 -20.37 2.89 20.16
C ALA A 73 -19.76 4.31 20.09
N ARG A 74 -19.03 4.69 21.13
CA ARG A 74 -18.43 6.02 21.30
C ARG A 74 -16.92 5.87 21.49
N LEU A 75 -16.13 6.61 20.71
CA LEU A 75 -14.68 6.64 20.87
C LEU A 75 -14.32 7.59 22.02
N THR A 76 -13.44 7.20 22.92
CA THR A 76 -13.03 8.00 24.09
C THR A 76 -11.53 7.89 24.31
N VAL A 77 -10.84 9.00 24.58
CA VAL A 77 -9.47 8.96 25.11
C VAL A 77 -9.55 8.96 26.64
N THR A 78 -9.04 7.92 27.27
CA THR A 78 -9.06 7.78 28.74
C THR A 78 -8.02 8.70 29.38
N PRO A 79 -8.23 9.12 30.65
CA PRO A 79 -7.21 9.86 31.40
C PRO A 79 -5.86 9.14 31.50
N GLU A 80 -5.86 7.80 31.44
CA GLU A 80 -4.68 6.94 31.49
C GLU A 80 -3.92 6.87 30.16
N GLY A 81 -4.43 7.50 29.09
CA GLY A 81 -3.78 7.56 27.78
C GLY A 81 -4.16 6.44 26.81
N ASP A 82 -5.20 5.68 27.12
CA ASP A 82 -5.75 4.68 26.21
C ASP A 82 -6.83 5.30 25.31
N VAL A 83 -6.97 4.85 24.07
CA VAL A 83 -8.06 5.25 23.19
C VAL A 83 -8.97 4.06 23.01
N VAL A 84 -10.22 4.19 23.44
CA VAL A 84 -11.17 3.09 23.55
C VAL A 84 -12.45 3.40 22.79
N LEU A 85 -12.92 2.43 22.01
CA LEU A 85 -14.25 2.45 21.45
C LEU A 85 -15.17 1.68 22.41
N VAL A 86 -16.19 2.33 22.94
CA VAL A 86 -17.04 1.80 24.02
C VAL A 86 -18.48 1.68 23.52
N GLY A 87 -19.04 0.48 23.58
CA GLY A 87 -20.44 0.21 23.26
C GLY A 87 -21.42 0.83 24.26
N PRO A 88 -22.72 0.92 23.90
CA PRO A 88 -23.74 1.54 24.76
C PRO A 88 -24.00 0.78 26.07
N ASP A 89 -23.60 -0.48 26.17
CA ASP A 89 -23.63 -1.30 27.39
C ASP A 89 -22.40 -1.09 28.29
N GLY A 90 -21.45 -0.26 27.87
CA GLY A 90 -20.21 0.04 28.57
C GLY A 90 -19.07 -0.94 28.27
N SER A 91 -19.25 -1.88 27.34
CA SER A 91 -18.17 -2.77 26.90
C SER A 91 -17.17 -2.05 26.01
N THR A 92 -15.87 -2.27 26.25
CA THR A 92 -14.83 -1.82 25.31
C THR A 92 -14.78 -2.79 24.14
N VAL A 93 -15.06 -2.30 22.93
CA VAL A 93 -15.09 -3.10 21.69
C VAL A 93 -13.80 -2.98 20.88
N TRP A 94 -13.02 -1.91 21.10
CA TRP A 94 -11.68 -1.73 20.55
C TRP A 94 -10.85 -0.83 21.47
N SER A 95 -9.53 -1.02 21.50
CA SER A 95 -8.59 -0.23 22.32
C SER A 95 -7.22 -0.18 21.64
N THR A 96 -6.52 0.95 21.77
CA THR A 96 -5.12 1.10 21.33
C THR A 96 -4.12 0.40 22.26
N GLY A 97 -4.54 0.01 23.48
CA GLY A 97 -3.68 -0.64 24.47
C GLY A 97 -2.62 0.29 25.07
N THR A 98 -2.82 1.60 25.00
CA THR A 98 -1.82 2.63 25.36
C THR A 98 -1.96 3.15 26.79
N ALA A 99 -2.71 2.43 27.62
CA ALA A 99 -2.86 2.74 29.04
C ALA A 99 -1.48 2.81 29.74
N GLY A 100 -1.22 3.92 30.44
CA GLY A 100 0.08 4.23 31.03
C GLY A 100 0.79 5.41 30.35
N THR A 101 0.21 5.97 29.29
CA THR A 101 0.66 7.18 28.60
C THR A 101 -0.24 8.37 28.94
N ALA A 102 -0.40 8.66 30.23
CA ALA A 102 -1.38 9.66 30.69
C ALA A 102 -1.17 11.03 30.03
N GLY A 103 -2.28 11.62 29.55
CA GLY A 103 -2.27 12.89 28.83
C GLY A 103 -2.03 12.77 27.32
N SER A 104 -1.90 11.55 26.78
CA SER A 104 -1.84 11.33 25.33
C SER A 104 -3.07 11.87 24.61
N ALA A 105 -2.88 12.28 23.36
CA ALA A 105 -3.93 12.67 22.44
C ALA A 105 -4.04 11.64 21.29
N PHE A 106 -5.24 11.46 20.77
CA PHE A 106 -5.48 10.69 19.56
C PHE A 106 -5.53 11.64 18.37
N VAL A 107 -4.63 11.48 17.40
CA VAL A 107 -4.37 12.49 16.36
C VAL A 107 -4.48 11.85 14.98
N VAL A 108 -5.22 12.47 14.08
CA VAL A 108 -5.21 12.20 12.63
C VAL A 108 -4.19 13.11 11.99
N ARG A 109 -3.13 12.53 11.43
CA ARG A 109 -2.03 13.25 10.80
C ARG A 109 -2.29 13.45 9.31
N ASP A 110 -1.67 14.47 8.73
CA ASP A 110 -1.79 14.82 7.32
C ASP A 110 -1.19 13.73 6.40
N ASP A 111 -0.22 12.96 6.91
CA ASP A 111 0.34 11.78 6.23
C ASP A 111 -0.65 10.62 6.14
N GLY A 112 -1.85 10.75 6.71
CA GLY A 112 -2.84 9.69 6.63
C GLY A 112 -2.68 8.60 7.66
N ASP A 113 -1.86 8.81 8.69
CA ASP A 113 -1.81 7.99 9.87
C ASP A 113 -2.71 8.51 10.99
N VAL A 114 -3.06 7.61 11.91
CA VAL A 114 -3.75 7.93 13.15
C VAL A 114 -2.90 7.42 14.29
N VAL A 115 -2.55 8.30 15.22
CA VAL A 115 -1.60 7.99 16.30
C VAL A 115 -2.16 8.31 17.67
N VAL A 116 -1.63 7.62 18.68
CA VAL A 116 -1.68 8.06 20.08
C VAL A 116 -0.36 8.75 20.40
N GLU A 117 -0.39 10.07 20.49
CA GLU A 117 0.79 10.90 20.74
C GLU A 117 0.84 11.31 22.22
N ALA A 118 1.92 10.95 22.90
CA ALA A 118 2.16 11.32 24.28
C ALA A 118 2.58 12.80 24.40
N PRO A 119 2.45 13.43 25.59
CA PRO A 119 2.82 14.84 25.79
C PRO A 119 4.28 15.21 25.49
N ASP A 120 5.18 14.22 25.46
CA ASP A 120 6.59 14.40 25.11
C ASP A 120 6.87 14.26 23.59
N GLY A 121 5.83 14.02 22.79
CA GLY A 121 5.89 13.86 21.34
C GLY A 121 6.20 12.42 20.88
N SER A 122 6.36 11.46 21.80
CA SER A 122 6.52 10.05 21.42
C SER A 122 5.19 9.44 20.97
N VAL A 123 5.27 8.52 20.00
CA VAL A 123 4.11 7.78 19.50
C VAL A 123 3.97 6.48 20.30
N ALA A 124 2.86 6.34 21.02
CA ALA A 124 2.54 5.17 21.83
C ALA A 124 1.83 4.06 21.03
N TRP A 125 1.16 4.45 19.95
CA TRP A 125 0.46 3.57 19.01
C TRP A 125 0.25 4.32 17.69
N GLU A 126 0.26 3.59 16.58
CA GLU A 126 -0.04 4.09 15.25
C GLU A 126 -0.89 3.07 14.47
N SER A 127 -1.74 3.55 13.56
CA SER A 127 -2.56 2.70 12.70
C SER A 127 -1.76 2.02 11.58
N GLY A 128 -0.55 2.53 11.28
CA GLY A 128 0.28 2.04 10.19
C GLY A 128 -0.25 2.41 8.82
N THR A 129 -1.02 3.51 8.74
CA THR A 129 -1.69 3.96 7.50
C THR A 129 -1.06 5.19 6.89
N ALA A 130 0.10 5.60 7.43
CA ALA A 130 0.90 6.69 6.90
C ALA A 130 1.20 6.46 5.41
N VAL A 131 0.65 7.32 4.56
CA VAL A 131 1.15 7.60 3.23
C VAL A 131 2.42 8.41 3.43
N LEU A 132 3.58 7.77 3.27
CA LEU A 132 4.86 8.48 3.30
C LEU A 132 4.80 9.63 2.29
N PRO A 133 5.40 10.79 2.61
CA PRO A 133 5.31 11.96 1.75
C PRO A 133 5.72 11.59 0.32
N SER A 134 4.97 12.07 -0.67
CA SER A 134 5.34 11.88 -2.07
C SER A 134 6.38 12.90 -2.54
N ILE A 135 6.72 13.88 -1.70
CA ILE A 135 7.53 15.04 -2.07
C ILE A 135 8.74 15.18 -1.14
N LEU A 136 9.93 15.32 -1.71
CA LEU A 136 11.10 15.87 -1.00
C LEU A 136 11.20 17.37 -1.32
N PRO A 137 11.00 18.27 -0.34
CA PRO A 137 11.12 19.70 -0.56
C PRO A 137 12.59 20.13 -0.72
N PRO A 138 12.87 21.36 -1.20
CA PRO A 138 14.21 21.91 -1.21
C PRO A 138 14.79 21.94 0.21
N GLY A 139 16.05 21.52 0.34
CA GLY A 139 16.72 21.34 1.63
C GLY A 139 16.38 20.02 2.34
N GLY A 140 15.45 19.22 1.81
CA GLY A 140 15.06 17.92 2.35
C GLY A 140 16.14 16.85 2.19
N GLU A 141 16.15 15.91 3.13
CA GLU A 141 17.08 14.79 3.20
C GLU A 141 16.34 13.51 3.60
N LEU A 142 16.71 12.39 2.96
CA LEU A 142 16.29 11.04 3.32
C LEU A 142 17.51 10.24 3.75
N HIS A 143 17.47 9.68 4.95
CA HIS A 143 18.48 8.79 5.52
C HIS A 143 18.14 7.32 5.24
N PRO A 144 19.08 6.38 5.46
CA PRO A 144 18.78 4.96 5.35
C PRO A 144 17.55 4.56 6.17
N GLY A 145 16.63 3.84 5.53
CA GLY A 145 15.33 3.46 6.09
C GLY A 145 14.20 4.44 5.74
N ASP A 146 14.50 5.71 5.44
CA ASP A 146 13.51 6.68 5.01
C ASP A 146 13.02 6.39 3.59
N ALA A 147 11.76 6.74 3.33
CA ALA A 147 11.16 6.59 2.03
C ALA A 147 10.12 7.67 1.73
N LEU A 148 9.84 7.84 0.44
CA LEU A 148 8.71 8.57 -0.11
C LEU A 148 7.80 7.57 -0.83
N THR A 149 6.49 7.82 -0.82
CA THR A 149 5.52 6.97 -1.51
C THR A 149 4.63 7.80 -2.43
N SER A 150 4.25 7.25 -3.59
CA SER A 150 3.26 7.90 -4.46
C SER A 150 1.95 8.14 -3.72
N PRO A 151 1.19 9.20 -4.05
CA PRO A 151 -0.10 9.47 -3.40
C PRO A 151 -1.05 8.27 -3.32
N ASP A 152 -1.04 7.39 -4.33
CA ASP A 152 -1.84 6.16 -4.38
C ASP A 152 -1.25 4.95 -3.63
N GLY A 153 -0.08 5.10 -2.99
CA GLY A 153 0.54 4.05 -2.17
C GLY A 153 1.33 2.99 -2.94
N ARG A 154 1.43 3.07 -4.28
CA ARG A 154 1.91 1.95 -5.11
C ARG A 154 3.38 2.00 -5.47
N HIS A 155 4.02 3.16 -5.38
CA HIS A 155 5.42 3.36 -5.74
C HIS A 155 6.18 3.91 -4.54
N THR A 156 7.32 3.34 -4.22
CA THR A 156 8.09 3.75 -3.05
C THR A 156 9.53 4.04 -3.44
N LEU A 157 9.97 5.29 -3.26
CA LEU A 157 11.38 5.68 -3.35
C LEU A 157 12.01 5.52 -1.96
N GLN A 158 12.98 4.62 -1.82
CA GLN A 158 13.58 4.30 -0.53
C GLN A 158 15.10 4.45 -0.57
N VAL A 159 15.68 4.95 0.53
CA VAL A 159 17.12 4.85 0.78
C VAL A 159 17.37 3.58 1.59
N LEU A 160 18.10 2.64 1.00
CA LEU A 160 18.41 1.34 1.59
C LEU A 160 19.59 1.44 2.58
N ASP A 161 19.68 0.48 3.51
CA ASP A 161 20.78 0.40 4.49
C ASP A 161 22.16 0.25 3.86
N ASP A 162 22.23 -0.33 2.66
CA ASP A 162 23.47 -0.46 1.89
C ASP A 162 23.88 0.85 1.18
N GLY A 163 23.06 1.89 1.27
CA GLY A 163 23.30 3.21 0.69
C GLY A 163 22.83 3.37 -0.75
N ASP A 164 22.06 2.42 -1.30
CA ASP A 164 21.37 2.64 -2.57
C ASP A 164 20.09 3.45 -2.39
N VAL A 165 19.69 4.12 -3.45
CA VAL A 165 18.38 4.77 -3.55
C VAL A 165 17.60 4.08 -4.65
N VAL A 166 16.49 3.45 -4.30
CA VAL A 166 15.71 2.61 -5.20
C VAL A 166 14.28 3.11 -5.30
N LEU A 167 13.72 3.08 -6.51
CA LEU A 167 12.29 3.19 -6.73
C LEU A 167 11.71 1.78 -6.90
N LEU A 168 10.77 1.43 -6.03
CA LEU A 168 10.02 0.18 -6.06
C LEU A 168 8.66 0.41 -6.71
N GLY A 169 8.23 -0.55 -7.54
CA GLY A 169 6.86 -0.61 -8.06
C GLY A 169 5.90 -1.34 -7.10
N PRO A 170 4.60 -1.44 -7.46
CA PRO A 170 3.59 -2.11 -6.64
C PRO A 170 3.85 -3.62 -6.42
N ASP A 171 4.67 -4.21 -7.28
CA ASP A 171 5.14 -5.60 -7.19
C ASP A 171 6.47 -5.73 -6.41
N ALA A 172 6.89 -4.67 -5.73
CA ALA A 172 8.16 -4.54 -5.02
C ALA A 172 9.41 -4.73 -5.91
N SER A 173 9.27 -4.75 -7.23
CA SER A 173 10.42 -4.80 -8.13
C SER A 173 11.09 -3.44 -8.24
N THR A 174 12.42 -3.43 -8.24
CA THR A 174 13.21 -2.22 -8.48
C THR A 174 12.99 -1.73 -9.91
N ARG A 175 12.35 -0.57 -10.04
CA ARG A 175 12.12 0.13 -11.31
C ARG A 175 13.30 1.03 -11.66
N TRP A 176 13.92 1.63 -10.66
CA TRP A 176 15.09 2.49 -10.80
C TRP A 176 16.02 2.34 -9.60
N SER A 177 17.31 2.57 -9.80
CA SER A 177 18.34 2.59 -8.77
C SER A 177 19.37 3.67 -9.09
N ALA A 178 19.84 4.39 -8.06
CA ALA A 178 20.96 5.31 -8.17
C ALA A 178 22.31 4.59 -8.38
N GLY A 179 22.36 3.30 -8.05
CA GLY A 179 23.53 2.43 -8.12
C GLY A 179 24.56 2.75 -7.05
N THR A 180 24.16 3.38 -5.95
CA THR A 180 25.03 3.75 -4.84
C THR A 180 25.03 2.63 -3.81
N HIS A 181 26.18 2.21 -3.28
CA HIS A 181 26.26 1.05 -2.37
C HIS A 181 27.27 1.34 -1.26
N GLU A 182 27.13 2.51 -0.65
CA GLU A 182 27.96 2.99 0.46
C GLU A 182 27.07 3.18 1.70
N PRO A 183 27.10 2.25 2.67
CA PRO A 183 26.23 2.28 3.84
C PRO A 183 26.27 3.61 4.59
N GLY A 184 25.10 4.08 5.04
CA GLY A 184 24.98 5.39 5.69
C GLY A 184 24.88 6.58 4.74
N SER A 185 24.82 6.35 3.42
CA SER A 185 24.54 7.41 2.45
C SER A 185 23.13 7.96 2.61
N SER A 186 22.94 9.25 2.33
CA SER A 186 21.64 9.92 2.32
C SER A 186 21.33 10.54 0.95
N LEU A 187 20.04 10.63 0.62
CA LEU A 187 19.55 11.37 -0.54
C LEU A 187 19.19 12.79 -0.11
N VAL A 188 19.82 13.80 -0.71
CA VAL A 188 19.64 15.20 -0.34
C VAL A 188 19.20 16.02 -1.55
N LEU A 189 18.07 16.72 -1.44
CA LEU A 189 17.70 17.77 -2.38
C LEU A 189 18.25 19.10 -1.89
N ARG A 190 19.35 19.56 -2.47
CA ARG A 190 20.04 20.77 -2.01
C ARG A 190 19.27 22.02 -2.42
N GLU A 191 19.42 23.09 -1.63
CA GLU A 191 18.83 24.42 -1.85
C GLU A 191 19.13 25.03 -3.23
N ASP A 192 20.20 24.58 -3.90
CA ASP A 192 20.52 25.02 -5.26
C ASP A 192 19.77 24.25 -6.35
N GLY A 193 18.87 23.33 -5.99
CA GLY A 193 18.04 22.55 -6.90
C GLY A 193 18.67 21.24 -7.37
N ASN A 194 19.81 20.84 -6.82
CA ASN A 194 20.50 19.60 -7.21
C ASN A 194 20.16 18.47 -6.24
N LEU A 195 19.64 17.34 -6.76
CA LEU A 195 19.41 16.12 -6.00
C LEU A 195 20.67 15.26 -6.03
N VAL A 196 21.12 14.82 -4.86
CA VAL A 196 22.45 14.21 -4.68
C VAL A 196 22.38 13.09 -3.65
N VAL A 197 23.00 11.94 -3.96
CA VAL A 197 23.34 10.96 -2.91
C VAL A 197 24.67 11.38 -2.30
N THR A 198 24.72 11.53 -0.98
CA THR A 198 25.91 11.94 -0.23
C THR A 198 26.31 10.82 0.72
N ASP A 199 27.56 10.36 0.65
CA ASP A 199 28.08 9.36 1.58
C ASP A 199 28.62 9.99 2.87
N THR A 200 28.99 9.15 3.84
CA THR A 200 29.47 9.59 5.16
C THR A 200 30.79 10.39 5.12
N ASP A 201 31.56 10.29 4.04
CA ASP A 201 32.79 11.07 3.82
C ASP A 201 32.51 12.41 3.11
N GLY A 202 31.25 12.69 2.78
CA GLY A 202 30.82 13.86 2.02
C GLY A 202 31.09 13.77 0.52
N ARG A 203 31.42 12.57 0.00
CA ARG A 203 31.51 12.35 -1.45
C ARG A 203 30.09 12.22 -2.00
N ARG A 204 29.97 12.46 -3.31
CA ARG A 204 28.68 12.54 -4.02
C ARG A 204 28.67 11.54 -5.16
N PRO A 205 28.47 10.23 -4.88
CA PRO A 205 28.55 9.18 -5.89
C PRO A 205 27.52 9.34 -7.01
N TRP A 206 26.34 9.89 -6.72
CA TRP A 206 25.29 10.15 -7.70
C TRP A 206 24.73 11.58 -7.58
N ARG A 207 24.23 12.14 -8.70
CA ARG A 207 23.57 13.46 -8.77
C ARG A 207 22.81 13.67 -10.07
N THR A 208 21.71 14.44 -10.02
CA THR A 208 20.90 14.84 -11.19
C THR A 208 21.56 15.90 -12.08
N ARG A 209 22.50 16.70 -11.52
CA ARG A 209 23.18 17.84 -12.19
C ARG A 209 22.23 19.01 -12.51
N THR A 210 21.24 19.25 -11.67
CA THR A 210 20.22 20.29 -11.82
C THR A 210 20.48 21.51 -10.92
N ALA A 211 21.74 21.79 -10.60
CA ALA A 211 22.09 22.97 -9.80
C ALA A 211 21.80 24.28 -10.57
N GLY A 212 21.34 25.31 -9.85
CA GLY A 212 20.91 26.59 -10.41
C GLY A 212 19.39 26.78 -10.43
N HIS A 213 18.64 25.85 -9.85
CA HIS A 213 17.17 25.84 -9.81
C HIS A 213 16.68 25.84 -8.36
N PRO A 214 16.89 26.94 -7.60
CA PRO A 214 16.44 27.01 -6.21
C PRO A 214 14.92 26.86 -6.12
N GLY A 215 14.45 26.17 -5.08
CA GLY A 215 13.03 25.86 -4.90
C GLY A 215 12.55 24.62 -5.66
N ALA A 216 13.43 23.87 -6.32
CA ALA A 216 13.06 22.61 -6.94
C ALA A 216 12.53 21.59 -5.91
N THR A 217 11.62 20.72 -6.32
CA THR A 217 10.98 19.68 -5.49
C THR A 217 11.03 18.32 -6.18
N LEU A 218 11.43 17.27 -5.46
CA LEU A 218 11.34 15.89 -5.96
C LEU A 218 9.95 15.35 -5.68
N VAL A 219 9.33 14.68 -6.65
CA VAL A 219 7.98 14.11 -6.51
C VAL A 219 7.98 12.66 -7.00
N VAL A 220 7.46 11.74 -6.18
CA VAL A 220 7.09 10.37 -6.57
C VAL A 220 5.64 10.40 -7.06
N GLN A 221 5.41 9.97 -8.30
CA GLN A 221 4.12 10.07 -8.97
C GLN A 221 3.39 8.72 -9.03
N ASP A 222 2.05 8.75 -9.16
CA ASP A 222 1.18 7.56 -9.22
C ASP A 222 1.41 6.68 -10.47
N ASP A 223 2.10 7.21 -11.48
CA ASP A 223 2.51 6.49 -12.69
C ASP A 223 3.86 5.77 -12.54
N GLY A 224 4.50 5.90 -11.38
CA GLY A 224 5.80 5.30 -11.11
C GLY A 224 6.98 6.07 -11.67
N ASP A 225 6.83 7.34 -12.04
CA ASP A 225 7.97 8.23 -12.27
C ASP A 225 8.38 8.98 -10.99
N VAL A 226 9.68 9.28 -10.89
CA VAL A 226 10.22 10.18 -9.88
C VAL A 226 10.80 11.38 -10.61
N VAL A 227 10.19 12.54 -10.39
CA VAL A 227 10.46 13.75 -11.17
C VAL A 227 10.90 14.89 -10.26
N LEU A 228 11.98 15.55 -10.66
CA LEU A 228 12.44 16.79 -10.05
C LEU A 228 11.86 17.97 -10.86
N TRP A 229 11.00 18.75 -10.22
CA TRP A 229 10.35 19.91 -10.83
C TRP A 229 11.01 21.21 -10.39
N ASP A 230 11.06 22.21 -11.28
CA ASP A 230 11.32 23.58 -10.87
C ASP A 230 10.03 24.27 -10.35
N PRO A 231 10.14 25.44 -9.69
CA PRO A 231 8.98 26.16 -9.15
C PRO A 231 7.94 26.59 -10.20
N ASP A 232 8.33 26.66 -11.47
CA ASP A 232 7.46 27.06 -12.58
C ASP A 232 6.73 25.85 -13.21
N GLY A 233 6.99 24.63 -12.69
CA GLY A 233 6.36 23.39 -13.16
C GLY A 233 7.05 22.77 -14.38
N THR A 234 8.32 23.09 -14.64
CA THR A 234 9.13 22.45 -15.68
C THR A 234 9.91 21.27 -15.09
N PRO A 235 9.91 20.08 -15.74
CA PRO A 235 10.68 18.95 -15.25
C PRO A 235 12.19 19.16 -15.53
N LEU A 236 13.01 19.10 -14.49
CA LEU A 236 14.47 19.23 -14.55
C LEU A 236 15.17 17.88 -14.71
N TRP A 237 14.60 16.84 -14.11
CA TRP A 237 15.08 15.45 -14.19
C TRP A 237 13.92 14.48 -13.95
N SER A 238 14.01 13.29 -14.53
CA SER A 238 13.05 12.19 -14.34
C SER A 238 13.82 10.86 -14.28
N SER A 239 13.35 9.92 -13.45
CA SER A 239 13.85 8.54 -13.41
C SER A 239 13.54 7.76 -14.68
N GLN A 240 12.64 8.27 -15.53
CA GLN A 240 12.14 7.65 -16.75
C GLN A 240 11.55 6.26 -16.49
N THR A 241 10.88 6.14 -15.36
CA THR A 241 10.25 4.90 -14.90
C THR A 241 8.76 4.93 -14.93
N ALA A 242 8.18 6.06 -15.35
CA ALA A 242 6.78 6.16 -15.72
C ALA A 242 6.38 4.88 -16.46
N ILE A 243 5.49 4.11 -15.85
CA ILE A 243 4.74 3.11 -16.58
C ILE A 243 3.95 3.93 -17.59
N GLY A 244 4.24 3.76 -18.89
CA GLY A 244 3.78 4.67 -19.95
C GLY A 244 2.33 5.09 -19.76
N PRO A 245 1.92 6.31 -20.15
CA PRO A 245 0.68 6.91 -19.69
C PRO A 245 -0.48 5.94 -19.81
N SER A 246 -1.26 5.77 -18.75
CA SER A 246 -2.39 4.83 -18.74
C SER A 246 -3.53 5.28 -19.64
N GLN A 247 -3.41 6.43 -20.29
CA GLN A 247 -4.40 7.00 -21.19
C GLN A 247 -3.78 7.61 -22.45
N LEU A 248 -4.46 7.45 -23.58
CA LEU A 248 -4.22 8.21 -24.81
C LEU A 248 -5.45 9.07 -25.11
N ALA A 249 -5.29 10.39 -24.97
CA ALA A 249 -6.36 11.36 -25.24
C ALA A 249 -6.62 11.54 -26.75
N ALA A 250 -7.81 12.06 -27.09
CA ALA A 250 -8.15 12.44 -28.46
C ALA A 250 -7.10 13.41 -29.06
N GLY A 251 -6.71 13.14 -30.31
CA GLY A 251 -5.73 13.94 -31.07
C GLY A 251 -4.26 13.72 -30.68
N ALA A 252 -3.97 13.11 -29.52
CA ALA A 252 -2.60 12.75 -29.15
C ALA A 252 -2.17 11.46 -29.87
N PRO A 253 -1.04 11.47 -30.61
CA PRO A 253 -0.51 10.26 -31.21
C PRO A 253 0.34 9.45 -30.23
N LEU A 254 0.13 8.14 -30.21
CA LEU A 254 1.16 7.18 -29.82
C LEU A 254 1.99 6.87 -31.08
N ALA A 255 3.26 7.25 -31.09
CA ALA A 255 4.19 7.07 -32.20
C ALA A 255 5.01 5.79 -32.06
N THR A 256 5.62 5.32 -33.16
CA THR A 256 6.54 4.18 -33.15
C THR A 256 7.66 4.37 -32.11
N GLY A 257 7.88 3.34 -31.29
CA GLY A 257 8.80 3.32 -30.17
C GLY A 257 8.18 3.72 -28.82
N GLN A 258 6.91 4.12 -28.79
CA GLN A 258 6.20 4.50 -27.56
C GLN A 258 5.26 3.38 -27.07
N GLU A 259 4.93 3.45 -25.78
CA GLU A 259 3.98 2.55 -25.13
C GLU A 259 3.05 3.26 -24.15
N LEU A 260 1.89 2.65 -23.90
CA LEU A 260 1.00 2.90 -22.76
C LEU A 260 1.13 1.71 -21.80
N GLY A 261 0.91 1.92 -20.50
CA GLY A 261 0.89 0.86 -19.49
C GLY A 261 -0.29 0.94 -18.52
N SER A 262 -0.74 -0.20 -17.99
CA SER A 262 -1.68 -0.25 -16.87
C SER A 262 -1.02 0.25 -15.60
N SER A 263 -1.85 0.65 -14.66
CA SER A 263 -1.42 1.24 -13.40
C SER A 263 -0.60 0.30 -12.49
N ASP A 264 -0.75 -1.02 -12.68
CA ASP A 264 0.09 -2.07 -12.05
C ASP A 264 1.37 -2.43 -12.84
N GLY A 265 1.58 -1.86 -14.03
CA GLY A 265 2.75 -2.06 -14.87
C GLY A 265 2.80 -3.38 -15.65
N ARG A 266 1.74 -4.20 -15.58
CA ARG A 266 1.69 -5.54 -16.18
C ARG A 266 1.19 -5.51 -17.61
N LEU A 267 0.15 -4.73 -17.90
CA LEU A 267 -0.39 -4.55 -19.23
C LEU A 267 0.36 -3.44 -19.95
N ARG A 268 0.84 -3.69 -21.17
CA ARG A 268 1.51 -2.70 -22.02
C ARG A 268 1.00 -2.73 -23.44
N LEU A 269 0.55 -1.60 -23.95
CA LEU A 269 0.22 -1.39 -25.36
C LEU A 269 1.37 -0.64 -26.03
N ARG A 270 2.12 -1.32 -26.89
CA ARG A 270 3.33 -0.78 -27.51
C ARG A 270 3.20 -0.73 -29.02
N LEU A 271 3.61 0.40 -29.60
CA LEU A 271 3.72 0.57 -31.05
C LEU A 271 5.19 0.46 -31.46
N ASP A 272 5.54 -0.60 -32.18
CA ASP A 272 6.89 -0.81 -32.73
C ASP A 272 6.89 -0.71 -34.26
N GLU A 273 8.06 -0.82 -34.88
CA GLU A 273 8.24 -0.78 -36.35
C GLU A 273 7.57 -1.94 -37.09
N ALA A 274 7.17 -3.00 -36.37
CA ALA A 274 6.56 -4.21 -36.96
C ALA A 274 5.07 -4.38 -36.63
N THR A 275 4.62 -3.96 -35.44
CA THR A 275 3.22 -4.12 -35.02
C THR A 275 2.82 -3.14 -33.91
N LEU A 276 1.51 -2.97 -33.71
CA LEU A 276 0.93 -2.50 -32.47
C LEU A 276 0.53 -3.74 -31.64
N ALA A 277 1.13 -3.94 -30.48
CA ALA A 277 0.90 -5.11 -29.64
C ALA A 277 0.52 -4.75 -28.21
N LEU A 278 -0.46 -5.48 -27.69
CA LEU A 278 -0.78 -5.53 -26.27
C LEU A 278 -0.08 -6.74 -25.67
N SER A 279 0.59 -6.53 -24.53
CA SER A 279 1.24 -7.59 -23.77
C SER A 279 0.90 -7.50 -22.29
N TYR A 280 0.85 -8.64 -21.62
CA TYR A 280 0.64 -8.74 -20.18
C TYR A 280 1.79 -9.54 -19.57
N ASP A 281 2.57 -8.95 -18.67
CA ASP A 281 3.86 -9.47 -18.18
C ASP A 281 4.80 -9.89 -19.32
N GLY A 282 4.84 -9.09 -20.39
CA GLY A 282 5.62 -9.38 -21.60
C GLY A 282 5.10 -10.53 -22.46
N ARG A 283 3.99 -11.18 -22.09
CA ARG A 283 3.33 -12.19 -22.93
C ARG A 283 2.37 -11.52 -23.90
N PRO A 284 2.31 -11.94 -25.17
CA PRO A 284 1.41 -11.35 -26.15
C PRO A 284 -0.04 -11.64 -25.78
N VAL A 285 -0.85 -10.58 -25.72
CA VAL A 285 -2.30 -10.62 -25.49
C VAL A 285 -3.05 -10.44 -26.80
N TRP A 286 -2.68 -9.40 -27.54
CA TRP A 286 -3.34 -9.01 -28.78
C TRP A 286 -2.36 -8.25 -29.66
N SER A 287 -2.57 -8.30 -30.97
CA SER A 287 -1.87 -7.42 -31.90
C SER A 287 -2.83 -6.92 -32.98
N ALA A 288 -2.56 -5.71 -33.49
CA ALA A 288 -3.31 -5.19 -34.61
C ALA A 288 -3.12 -6.11 -35.84
N PRO A 289 -4.17 -6.35 -36.63
CA PRO A 289 -4.12 -7.23 -37.80
C PRO A 289 -3.43 -6.58 -39.02
N ALA A 290 -2.44 -5.73 -38.80
CA ALA A 290 -1.68 -5.03 -39.83
C ALA A 290 -0.23 -4.82 -39.37
N ALA A 291 0.71 -4.99 -40.30
CA ALA A 291 2.10 -4.61 -40.09
C ALA A 291 2.21 -3.07 -40.04
N THR A 292 3.13 -2.58 -39.21
CA THR A 292 3.44 -1.15 -39.10
C THR A 292 4.72 -0.81 -39.86
N ASP A 293 5.10 0.46 -39.80
CA ASP A 293 6.34 0.99 -40.33
C ASP A 293 6.98 1.97 -39.32
N PRO A 294 8.24 2.42 -39.53
CA PRO A 294 8.91 3.31 -38.58
C PRO A 294 8.24 4.66 -38.33
N GLY A 295 7.31 5.11 -39.19
CA GLY A 295 6.55 6.34 -39.02
C GLY A 295 5.07 6.13 -38.68
N ALA A 296 4.68 4.91 -38.31
CA ALA A 296 3.32 4.60 -37.92
C ALA A 296 2.90 5.35 -36.66
N ARG A 297 1.60 5.60 -36.54
CA ARG A 297 0.99 6.28 -35.39
C ARG A 297 -0.40 5.73 -35.09
N LEU A 298 -0.70 5.61 -33.81
CA LEU A 298 -2.03 5.31 -33.28
C LEU A 298 -2.64 6.59 -32.71
N VAL A 299 -3.85 6.96 -33.13
CA VAL A 299 -4.52 8.21 -32.74
C VAL A 299 -6.00 7.95 -32.50
N VAL A 300 -6.55 8.46 -31.40
CA VAL A 300 -8.00 8.62 -31.27
C VAL A 300 -8.42 9.89 -32.02
N GLN A 301 -9.16 9.74 -33.11
CA GLN A 301 -9.59 10.85 -33.95
C GLN A 301 -10.72 11.67 -33.27
N ASP A 302 -10.97 12.88 -33.78
CA ASP A 302 -11.99 13.79 -33.25
C ASP A 302 -13.41 13.20 -33.26
N ASP A 303 -13.67 12.23 -34.15
CA ASP A 303 -14.94 11.52 -34.23
C ASP A 303 -15.07 10.35 -33.23
N GLY A 304 -14.02 10.09 -32.44
CA GLY A 304 -13.96 9.00 -31.46
C GLY A 304 -13.34 7.71 -31.97
N ASN A 305 -13.01 7.60 -33.26
CA ASN A 305 -12.44 6.39 -33.82
C ASN A 305 -10.94 6.26 -33.49
N LEU A 306 -10.54 5.15 -32.86
CA LEU A 306 -9.13 4.81 -32.69
C LEU A 306 -8.57 4.24 -34.00
N VAL A 307 -7.54 4.90 -34.55
CA VAL A 307 -6.96 4.62 -35.87
C VAL A 307 -5.44 4.42 -35.77
N LEU A 308 -4.98 3.30 -36.33
CA LEU A 308 -3.57 3.04 -36.64
C LEU A 308 -3.31 3.39 -38.11
N SER A 309 -2.35 4.28 -38.36
CA SER A 309 -1.97 4.73 -39.69
C SER A 309 -0.47 4.60 -39.94
N ALA A 310 -0.10 4.34 -41.20
CA ALA A 310 1.27 4.31 -41.71
C ALA A 310 1.88 5.73 -41.76
N ALA A 311 3.20 5.81 -42.00
CA ALA A 311 3.91 7.09 -42.14
C ALA A 311 3.31 8.02 -43.21
N ASP A 312 2.79 7.45 -44.31
CA ASP A 312 2.17 8.19 -45.41
C ASP A 312 0.69 8.54 -45.16
N GLY A 313 0.15 8.17 -44.00
CA GLY A 313 -1.25 8.37 -43.61
C GLY A 313 -2.21 7.27 -44.09
N THR A 314 -1.73 6.22 -44.75
CA THR A 314 -2.56 5.06 -45.11
C THR A 314 -3.16 4.42 -43.86
N LEU A 315 -4.46 4.15 -43.88
CA LEU A 315 -5.16 3.45 -42.80
C LEU A 315 -4.70 1.99 -42.74
N LEU A 316 -4.12 1.59 -41.61
CA LEU A 316 -3.68 0.21 -41.37
C LEU A 316 -4.74 -0.58 -40.60
N TRP A 317 -5.33 0.02 -39.57
CA TRP A 317 -6.39 -0.59 -38.76
C TRP A 317 -7.21 0.49 -38.04
N SER A 318 -8.47 0.19 -37.71
CA SER A 318 -9.30 1.03 -36.86
C SER A 318 -10.30 0.23 -36.05
N THR A 319 -10.75 0.78 -34.93
CA THR A 319 -11.82 0.19 -34.10
C THR A 319 -13.21 0.32 -34.73
N GLY A 320 -13.44 1.30 -35.62
CA GLY A 320 -14.74 1.52 -36.26
C GLY A 320 -15.78 2.16 -35.35
N THR A 321 -15.34 2.93 -34.35
CA THR A 321 -16.13 3.46 -33.23
C THR A 321 -16.50 4.93 -33.39
N SER A 322 -16.60 5.42 -34.63
CA SER A 322 -16.94 6.83 -34.89
C SER A 322 -18.33 7.20 -34.33
N GLY A 323 -18.47 8.46 -33.90
CA GLY A 323 -19.66 9.00 -33.23
C GLY A 323 -19.48 9.32 -31.74
N GLY A 324 -18.26 9.23 -31.21
CA GLY A 324 -17.93 9.51 -29.81
C GLY A 324 -16.84 10.58 -29.65
N PRO A 325 -17.12 11.87 -29.89
CA PRO A 325 -16.10 12.92 -29.75
C PRO A 325 -15.56 12.98 -28.31
N GLY A 326 -14.27 13.28 -28.18
CA GLY A 326 -13.59 13.29 -26.89
C GLY A 326 -13.34 11.91 -26.28
N SER A 327 -13.40 10.85 -27.08
CA SER A 327 -13.02 9.51 -26.62
C SER A 327 -11.53 9.43 -26.27
N SER A 328 -11.18 8.45 -25.43
CA SER A 328 -9.80 8.17 -25.05
C SER A 328 -9.56 6.68 -24.85
N VAL A 329 -8.36 6.22 -25.17
CA VAL A 329 -7.91 4.87 -24.79
C VAL A 329 -7.46 4.89 -23.34
N ARG A 330 -7.81 3.88 -22.55
CA ARG A 330 -7.38 3.69 -21.17
C ARG A 330 -6.89 2.26 -20.95
N LEU A 331 -5.76 2.12 -20.27
CA LEU A 331 -5.22 0.83 -19.83
C LEU A 331 -5.55 0.65 -18.35
N GLU A 332 -6.36 -0.36 -18.09
CA GLU A 332 -6.67 -0.85 -16.75
C GLU A 332 -5.97 -2.19 -16.52
N ASP A 333 -5.86 -2.63 -15.27
CA ASP A 333 -5.05 -3.80 -14.89
C ASP A 333 -5.44 -5.09 -15.67
N GLY A 334 -6.69 -5.19 -16.13
CA GLY A 334 -7.19 -6.36 -16.88
C GLY A 334 -7.58 -6.12 -18.34
N ALA A 335 -7.52 -4.88 -18.85
CA ALA A 335 -8.01 -4.58 -20.20
C ALA A 335 -7.50 -3.26 -20.77
N VAL A 336 -7.49 -3.16 -22.10
CA VAL A 336 -7.47 -1.88 -22.82
C VAL A 336 -8.90 -1.52 -23.18
N LEU A 337 -9.32 -0.30 -22.86
CA LEU A 337 -10.65 0.23 -23.15
C LEU A 337 -10.54 1.45 -24.07
N LEU A 338 -11.50 1.63 -24.96
CA LEU A 338 -11.80 2.90 -25.61
C LEU A 338 -13.11 3.42 -25.01
N LEU A 339 -13.05 4.55 -24.33
CA LEU A 339 -14.17 5.14 -23.62
C LEU A 339 -14.58 6.45 -24.29
N ALA A 340 -15.88 6.68 -24.45
CA ALA A 340 -16.43 7.97 -24.80
C ALA A 340 -16.25 8.97 -23.66
N ALA A 341 -16.35 10.27 -23.95
CA ALA A 341 -16.30 11.33 -22.92
C ALA A 341 -17.38 11.17 -21.82
N THR A 342 -18.45 10.43 -22.08
CA THR A 342 -19.52 10.11 -21.13
C THR A 342 -19.19 8.95 -20.19
N GLY A 343 -18.06 8.26 -20.40
CA GLY A 343 -17.70 7.01 -19.72
C GLY A 343 -18.27 5.75 -20.36
N GLN A 344 -19.02 5.86 -21.47
CA GLN A 344 -19.51 4.70 -22.21
C GLN A 344 -18.35 3.95 -22.88
N GLU A 345 -18.31 2.63 -22.70
CA GLU A 345 -17.37 1.76 -23.43
C GLU A 345 -17.76 1.66 -24.91
N LEU A 346 -16.81 1.97 -25.80
CA LEU A 346 -16.94 1.87 -27.25
C LEU A 346 -16.23 0.64 -27.80
N TRP A 347 -15.12 0.24 -27.18
CA TRP A 347 -14.33 -0.92 -27.58
C TRP A 347 -13.45 -1.40 -26.42
N ARG A 348 -13.13 -2.71 -26.40
CA ARG A 348 -12.24 -3.31 -25.40
C ARG A 348 -11.37 -4.41 -25.98
N VAL A 349 -10.21 -4.63 -25.37
CA VAL A 349 -9.44 -5.89 -25.44
C VAL A 349 -9.16 -6.34 -24.03
N ASP A 350 -9.72 -7.48 -23.66
CA ASP A 350 -9.46 -8.13 -22.39
C ASP A 350 -8.12 -8.84 -22.40
N VAL A 351 -7.42 -8.79 -21.27
CA VAL A 351 -6.38 -9.77 -20.97
C VAL A 351 -7.05 -11.13 -20.82
N PRO A 352 -6.66 -12.15 -21.61
CA PRO A 352 -7.24 -13.47 -21.52
C PRO A 352 -7.25 -13.96 -20.08
N ALA A 353 -8.36 -14.60 -19.70
CA ALA A 353 -8.53 -15.08 -18.34
C ALA A 353 -7.34 -15.93 -17.94
N GLU A 354 -6.80 -16.80 -18.78
CA GLU A 354 -5.59 -17.61 -18.54
C GLU A 354 -4.28 -16.84 -18.33
N LEU A 355 -4.19 -15.55 -18.66
CA LEU A 355 -3.05 -14.70 -18.32
C LEU A 355 -3.28 -13.98 -16.99
N LEU A 356 -4.53 -13.60 -16.69
CA LEU A 356 -4.97 -13.21 -15.34
C LEU A 356 -4.93 -14.40 -14.36
N VAL A 357 -5.15 -15.60 -14.90
CA VAL A 357 -5.29 -16.93 -14.31
C VAL A 357 -4.07 -17.76 -14.70
N ARG A 358 -2.91 -17.18 -15.07
CA ARG A 358 -1.61 -17.88 -14.94
C ARG A 358 -1.10 -17.82 -13.49
N ARG A 359 -2.06 -17.69 -12.58
CA ARG A 359 -2.15 -18.33 -11.26
C ARG A 359 -2.75 -19.75 -11.29
N ALA A 360 -3.22 -20.28 -12.42
CA ALA A 360 -3.72 -21.65 -12.61
C ALA A 360 -2.65 -22.55 -13.21
N GLU A 361 -1.55 -22.64 -12.49
CA GLU A 361 -1.07 -23.92 -11.95
C GLU A 361 -0.30 -23.62 -10.66
N LEU A 362 -0.77 -22.66 -9.85
CA LEU A 362 -0.36 -22.65 -8.46
C LEU A 362 -1.00 -23.89 -7.86
N ALA A 363 -0.17 -24.78 -7.33
CA ALA A 363 -0.63 -26.01 -6.75
C ALA A 363 -1.83 -25.71 -5.84
N THR A 364 -3.03 -26.22 -6.16
CA THR A 364 -4.18 -26.14 -5.25
C THR A 364 -3.94 -27.01 -4.01
N ASP A 365 -2.95 -27.90 -4.10
CA ASP A 365 -2.44 -28.72 -3.03
C ASP A 365 -1.16 -28.08 -2.46
N CYS A 366 -1.23 -27.60 -1.22
CA CYS A 366 -0.07 -27.01 -0.55
C CYS A 366 1.11 -27.98 -0.39
N THR A 367 0.89 -29.30 -0.49
CA THR A 367 1.97 -30.30 -0.41
C THR A 367 2.90 -30.30 -1.63
N ALA A 368 2.49 -29.70 -2.75
CA ALA A 368 3.31 -29.58 -3.94
C ALA A 368 4.18 -28.30 -3.97
N VAL A 369 4.09 -27.44 -2.96
CA VAL A 369 4.93 -26.24 -2.82
C VAL A 369 6.18 -26.58 -2.00
N ASP A 370 7.20 -27.12 -2.67
CA ASP A 370 8.41 -27.65 -2.03
C ASP A 370 9.61 -26.69 -2.02
N ALA A 371 9.48 -25.52 -2.66
CA ALA A 371 10.50 -24.48 -2.75
C ALA A 371 9.91 -23.06 -2.52
N PRO A 372 10.74 -22.06 -2.20
CA PRO A 372 10.33 -20.65 -2.18
C PRO A 372 9.62 -20.22 -3.45
N VAL A 373 8.61 -19.37 -3.30
CA VAL A 373 7.86 -18.81 -4.42
C VAL A 373 8.06 -17.28 -4.48
N PRO A 374 8.12 -16.68 -5.67
CA PRO A 374 8.14 -15.23 -5.82
C PRO A 374 6.80 -14.61 -5.39
N GLN A 375 6.78 -13.31 -5.12
CA GLN A 375 5.54 -12.59 -4.73
C GLN A 375 4.42 -12.75 -5.76
N SER A 376 4.76 -12.85 -7.05
CA SER A 376 3.82 -13.08 -8.16
C SER A 376 2.98 -14.34 -8.00
N ASP A 377 3.52 -15.32 -7.28
CA ASP A 377 2.95 -16.65 -7.07
C ASP A 377 2.15 -16.71 -5.75
N THR A 378 1.99 -15.55 -5.09
CA THR A 378 1.17 -15.39 -3.88
C THR A 378 -0.11 -14.64 -4.20
N VAL A 379 -1.09 -14.75 -3.30
CA VAL A 379 -2.33 -13.96 -3.29
C VAL A 379 -2.48 -13.28 -1.95
N VAL A 380 -3.26 -12.20 -1.90
CA VAL A 380 -3.72 -11.63 -0.62
C VAL A 380 -5.12 -12.17 -0.37
N THR A 381 -5.35 -12.72 0.83
CA THR A 381 -6.66 -13.21 1.26
C THR A 381 -7.65 -12.05 1.44
N SER A 382 -8.95 -12.35 1.55
CA SER A 382 -9.95 -11.32 1.88
C SER A 382 -9.70 -10.66 3.24
N THR A 383 -8.97 -11.33 4.12
CA THR A 383 -8.52 -10.83 5.43
C THR A 383 -7.14 -10.16 5.41
N GLY A 384 -6.59 -9.84 4.23
CA GLY A 384 -5.37 -9.04 4.09
C GLY A 384 -4.05 -9.81 4.26
N VAL A 385 -4.07 -11.14 4.32
CA VAL A 385 -2.87 -11.95 4.55
C VAL A 385 -2.30 -12.41 3.21
N ARG A 386 -1.03 -12.14 2.95
CA ARG A 386 -0.38 -12.65 1.73
C ARG A 386 0.06 -14.10 1.92
N VAL A 387 -0.44 -15.03 1.12
CA VAL A 387 -0.10 -16.47 1.18
C VAL A 387 -0.01 -17.07 -0.22
N HIS A 388 0.48 -18.30 -0.33
CA HIS A 388 0.33 -19.08 -1.55
C HIS A 388 -1.17 -19.39 -1.77
N PRO A 389 -1.71 -19.32 -3.01
CA PRO A 389 -3.15 -19.48 -3.26
C PRO A 389 -3.76 -20.78 -2.74
N CYS A 390 -2.98 -21.86 -2.63
CA CYS A 390 -3.41 -23.12 -2.02
C CYS A 390 -3.96 -22.96 -0.59
N LEU A 391 -3.45 -21.96 0.15
CA LEU A 391 -3.74 -21.73 1.56
C LEU A 391 -4.77 -20.62 1.76
N ALA A 392 -5.04 -19.81 0.72
CA ALA A 392 -5.83 -18.59 0.82
C ALA A 392 -7.27 -18.82 1.31
N ALA A 393 -7.98 -19.79 0.71
CA ALA A 393 -9.35 -20.11 1.11
C ALA A 393 -9.42 -20.65 2.53
N ALA A 394 -8.48 -21.53 2.91
CA ALA A 394 -8.41 -22.09 4.26
C ALA A 394 -8.13 -21.00 5.31
N VAL A 395 -7.28 -20.02 4.97
CA VAL A 395 -7.01 -18.87 5.85
C VAL A 395 -8.23 -17.98 5.96
N ASP A 396 -8.89 -17.63 4.86
CA ASP A 396 -10.14 -16.85 4.91
C ASP A 396 -11.20 -17.56 5.78
N GLU A 397 -11.42 -18.85 5.59
CA GLU A 397 -12.38 -19.62 6.40
C GLU A 397 -11.98 -19.73 7.87
N LEU A 398 -10.71 -19.98 8.18
CA LEU A 398 -10.20 -20.02 9.55
C LEU A 398 -10.42 -18.68 10.25
N MET A 399 -10.05 -17.58 9.60
CA MET A 399 -10.12 -16.24 10.16
C MET A 399 -11.58 -15.80 10.34
N LEU A 400 -12.46 -16.17 9.41
CA LEU A 400 -13.91 -15.97 9.54
C LEU A 400 -14.51 -16.83 10.65
N ALA A 401 -14.10 -18.10 10.80
CA ALA A 401 -14.56 -18.97 11.88
C ALA A 401 -14.09 -18.46 13.25
N ALA A 402 -12.84 -18.02 13.35
CA ALA A 402 -12.29 -17.39 14.55
C ALA A 402 -13.13 -16.18 14.94
N ARG A 403 -13.39 -15.28 13.98
CA ARG A 403 -14.24 -14.10 14.18
C ARG A 403 -15.67 -14.47 14.59
N ALA A 404 -16.26 -15.50 13.99
CA ALA A 404 -17.60 -15.99 14.35
C ALA A 404 -17.67 -16.52 15.79
N GLU A 405 -16.54 -16.98 16.33
CA GLU A 405 -16.40 -17.44 17.72
C GLU A 405 -15.78 -16.38 18.65
N GLY A 406 -15.67 -15.13 18.16
CA GLY A 406 -15.22 -13.99 18.96
C GLY A 406 -13.70 -13.88 19.14
N ILE A 407 -12.91 -14.58 18.34
CA ILE A 407 -11.44 -14.46 18.28
C ILE A 407 -11.07 -13.61 17.06
N ASP A 408 -10.69 -12.35 17.27
CA ASP A 408 -10.22 -11.46 16.19
C ASP A 408 -8.75 -11.72 15.85
N LEU A 409 -8.52 -12.77 15.08
CA LEU A 409 -7.21 -13.12 14.58
C LEU A 409 -6.82 -12.21 13.41
N HIS A 410 -5.55 -11.81 13.40
CA HIS A 410 -4.82 -11.29 12.25
C HIS A 410 -3.62 -12.19 11.97
N ALA A 411 -2.99 -12.07 10.81
CA ALA A 411 -1.80 -12.85 10.51
C ALA A 411 -0.88 -12.14 9.52
N TRP A 412 0.40 -12.47 9.61
CA TRP A 412 1.37 -12.17 8.56
C TRP A 412 1.84 -13.46 7.88
N GLY A 413 1.93 -13.44 6.55
CA GLY A 413 2.17 -14.64 5.74
C GLY A 413 3.50 -14.60 4.98
N TRP A 414 3.45 -14.55 3.66
CA TRP A 414 4.59 -14.71 2.77
C TRP A 414 5.70 -13.67 2.99
N ARG A 415 6.95 -14.14 2.94
CA ARG A 415 8.21 -13.36 3.00
C ARG A 415 9.03 -13.65 1.75
N SER A 416 9.74 -12.67 1.17
CA SER A 416 10.69 -12.97 0.09
C SER A 416 11.93 -13.70 0.57
N GLY A 417 12.67 -14.31 -0.36
CA GLY A 417 13.98 -14.89 -0.06
C GLY A 417 14.99 -13.85 0.43
N GLU A 418 14.99 -12.63 -0.13
CA GLU A 418 15.86 -11.55 0.35
C GLU A 418 15.49 -11.13 1.78
N GLN A 419 14.20 -11.01 2.09
CA GLN A 419 13.74 -10.71 3.43
C GLN A 419 14.15 -11.81 4.43
N GLN A 420 14.16 -13.08 4.02
CA GLN A 420 14.67 -14.18 4.86
C GLN A 420 16.19 -14.07 5.10
N ILE A 421 16.96 -13.70 4.08
CA ILE A 421 18.41 -13.47 4.20
C ILE A 421 18.67 -12.33 5.18
N ALA A 422 17.97 -11.20 5.03
CA ALA A 422 18.09 -10.03 5.90
C ALA A 422 17.71 -10.35 7.36
N LEU A 423 16.58 -11.02 7.56
CA LEU A 423 16.12 -11.43 8.90
C LEU A 423 17.14 -12.38 9.57
N ARG A 424 17.75 -13.27 8.79
CA ARG A 424 18.79 -14.17 9.31
C ARG A 424 20.08 -13.43 9.64
N ALA A 425 20.47 -12.45 8.83
CA ALA A 425 21.63 -11.61 9.13
C ALA A 425 21.42 -10.79 10.41
N GLN A 426 20.18 -10.32 10.65
CA GLN A 426 19.81 -9.57 11.85
C GLN A 426 19.77 -10.44 13.10
N ASN A 427 19.16 -11.62 13.01
CA ASN A 427 18.87 -12.44 14.18
C ASN A 427 19.97 -13.43 14.52
N CYS A 428 20.89 -13.74 13.58
CA CYS A 428 21.88 -14.81 13.75
C CYS A 428 23.31 -14.30 13.89
N SER A 429 24.02 -14.89 14.85
CA SER A 429 25.46 -14.72 15.03
C SER A 429 26.27 -15.47 13.96
N ALA A 430 27.56 -15.12 13.83
CA ALA A 430 28.50 -15.75 12.89
C ALA A 430 28.70 -17.27 13.09
N SER A 431 28.37 -17.79 14.27
CA SER A 431 28.38 -19.25 14.56
C SER A 431 27.07 -19.95 14.17
N GLY A 432 26.09 -19.22 13.63
CA GLY A 432 24.80 -19.73 13.16
C GLY A 432 23.71 -19.81 14.23
N VAL A 433 23.95 -19.31 15.45
CA VAL A 433 22.95 -19.25 16.53
C VAL A 433 22.08 -18.01 16.34
N CYS A 434 20.75 -18.18 16.30
CA CYS A 434 19.77 -17.13 16.02
C CYS A 434 18.86 -16.85 17.22
N TYR A 435 18.55 -15.57 17.46
CA TYR A 435 17.52 -15.15 18.40
C TYR A 435 16.78 -13.89 17.89
N PRO A 436 15.44 -13.95 17.67
CA PRO A 436 14.61 -15.17 17.75
C PRO A 436 15.04 -16.25 16.74
N PRO A 437 14.63 -17.53 16.94
CA PRO A 437 14.90 -18.58 15.97
C PRO A 437 14.49 -18.13 14.56
N THR A 438 15.43 -18.23 13.61
CA THR A 438 15.22 -17.76 12.25
C THR A 438 15.66 -18.86 11.30
N ALA A 439 14.84 -19.19 10.29
CA ALA A 439 15.14 -20.25 9.34
C ALA A 439 16.30 -19.88 8.39
N PRO A 440 17.09 -20.86 7.89
CA PRO A 440 17.98 -20.64 6.77
C PRO A 440 17.22 -20.18 5.51
N PRO A 441 17.80 -19.31 4.66
CA PRO A 441 17.17 -18.94 3.40
C PRO A 441 16.90 -20.16 2.52
N GLY A 442 15.77 -20.15 1.82
CA GLY A 442 15.27 -21.26 1.03
C GLY A 442 14.56 -22.35 1.82
N THR A 443 14.52 -22.25 3.15
CA THR A 443 13.91 -23.28 4.03
C THR A 443 12.74 -22.77 4.84
N SER A 444 12.49 -21.44 4.89
CA SER A 444 11.34 -20.89 5.59
C SER A 444 10.04 -21.22 4.87
N ARG A 445 8.98 -21.50 5.62
CA ARG A 445 7.64 -21.67 5.05
C ARG A 445 7.01 -20.33 4.67
N HIS A 446 7.47 -19.22 5.26
CA HIS A 446 7.08 -17.88 4.79
C HIS A 446 7.60 -17.60 3.37
N GLU A 447 8.81 -18.08 3.03
CA GLU A 447 9.36 -17.98 1.66
C GLU A 447 8.52 -18.73 0.61
N ARG A 448 7.66 -19.66 1.06
CA ARG A 448 6.77 -20.46 0.22
C ARG A 448 5.32 -19.99 0.26
N GLY A 449 5.00 -19.02 1.13
CA GLY A 449 3.63 -18.59 1.39
C GLY A 449 2.78 -19.65 2.09
N LEU A 450 3.42 -20.56 2.84
CA LEU A 450 2.78 -21.69 3.53
C LEU A 450 2.83 -21.58 5.07
N ALA A 451 3.26 -20.43 5.59
CA ALA A 451 3.28 -20.12 7.01
C ALA A 451 2.58 -18.81 7.31
N LEU A 452 2.15 -18.71 8.56
CA LEU A 452 1.39 -17.63 9.15
C LEU A 452 1.93 -17.37 10.56
N ASP A 453 2.23 -16.11 10.84
CA ASP A 453 2.44 -15.62 12.19
C ASP A 453 1.14 -14.92 12.63
N PHE A 454 0.34 -15.61 13.46
CA PHE A 454 -0.93 -15.10 13.94
C PHE A 454 -0.74 -14.09 15.06
N THR A 455 -1.55 -13.04 15.01
CA THR A 455 -1.65 -11.99 16.01
C THR A 455 -3.11 -11.88 16.48
N VAL A 456 -3.29 -11.38 17.70
CA VAL A 456 -4.60 -11.11 18.29
C VAL A 456 -4.44 -9.88 19.19
N GLY A 457 -5.32 -8.89 19.05
CA GLY A 457 -5.22 -7.64 19.80
C GLY A 457 -3.88 -6.91 19.62
N GLY A 458 -3.36 -6.88 18.38
CA GLY A 458 -2.13 -6.16 18.03
C GLY A 458 -0.79 -6.83 18.40
N GLY A 459 -0.82 -7.97 19.09
CA GLY A 459 0.39 -8.73 19.47
C GLY A 459 0.40 -10.15 18.92
N VAL A 460 1.58 -10.77 18.82
CA VAL A 460 1.71 -12.19 18.43
C VAL A 460 0.98 -13.11 19.42
N VAL A 461 0.30 -14.13 18.92
CA VAL A 461 -0.43 -15.09 19.75
C VAL A 461 0.53 -15.76 20.74
N GLN A 462 0.17 -15.80 22.02
CA GLN A 462 0.98 -16.38 23.10
C GLN A 462 0.37 -17.68 23.65
N HIS A 463 1.21 -18.58 24.16
CA HIS A 463 0.75 -19.82 24.80
C HIS A 463 -0.22 -19.53 25.94
N GLY A 464 -1.28 -20.34 26.04
CA GLY A 464 -2.26 -20.23 27.13
C GLY A 464 -3.27 -19.09 26.97
N THR A 465 -3.23 -18.34 25.87
CA THR A 465 -4.31 -17.43 25.46
C THR A 465 -5.48 -18.21 24.86
N ASP A 466 -6.68 -17.61 24.87
CA ASP A 466 -7.85 -18.22 24.25
C ASP A 466 -7.70 -18.33 22.73
N ALA A 467 -7.07 -17.34 22.08
CA ALA A 467 -6.70 -17.42 20.67
C ALA A 467 -5.76 -18.61 20.38
N TYR A 468 -4.75 -18.85 21.23
CA TYR A 468 -3.88 -20.01 21.07
C TYR A 468 -4.62 -21.33 21.26
N ARG A 469 -5.46 -21.45 22.29
CA ARG A 469 -6.29 -22.66 22.51
C ARG A 469 -7.24 -22.90 21.33
N TRP A 470 -7.88 -21.83 20.85
CA TRP A 470 -8.77 -21.89 19.72
C TRP A 470 -8.04 -22.34 18.45
N LEU A 471 -6.87 -21.78 18.15
CA LEU A 471 -6.05 -22.21 17.03
C LEU A 471 -5.61 -23.68 17.17
N VAL A 472 -5.25 -24.15 18.37
CA VAL A 472 -4.93 -25.56 18.64
C VAL A 472 -6.10 -26.49 18.32
N ASP A 473 -7.31 -26.07 18.64
CA ASP A 473 -8.51 -26.88 18.43
C ASP A 473 -9.01 -26.83 16.96
N HIS A 474 -8.80 -25.72 16.24
CA HIS A 474 -9.44 -25.46 14.94
C HIS A 474 -8.48 -25.44 13.75
N ALA A 475 -7.27 -24.86 13.87
CA ALA A 475 -6.35 -24.69 12.75
C ALA A 475 -5.97 -25.99 12.01
N PRO A 476 -5.90 -27.19 12.66
CA PRO A 476 -5.71 -28.45 11.95
C PRO A 476 -6.79 -28.78 10.92
N ALA A 477 -8.04 -28.35 11.13
CA ALA A 477 -9.13 -28.54 10.16
C ALA A 477 -8.92 -27.70 8.88
N TYR A 478 -8.14 -26.63 8.98
CA TYR A 478 -7.75 -25.74 7.88
C TYR A 478 -6.34 -26.06 7.34
N GLY A 479 -5.77 -27.20 7.74
CA GLY A 479 -4.50 -27.69 7.21
C GLY A 479 -3.26 -27.05 7.85
N LEU A 480 -3.40 -26.32 8.96
CA LEU A 480 -2.28 -25.68 9.66
C LEU A 480 -1.87 -26.46 10.91
N LYS A 481 -0.59 -26.39 11.23
CA LYS A 481 0.04 -27.00 12.40
C LYS A 481 0.94 -25.97 13.08
N ASN A 482 0.89 -25.92 14.40
CA ASN A 482 1.73 -25.03 15.19
C ASN A 482 3.18 -25.54 15.22
N LEU A 483 4.13 -24.61 15.18
CA LEU A 483 5.51 -24.87 15.60
C LEU A 483 5.56 -24.84 17.13
N PRO A 484 5.90 -25.94 17.83
CA PRO A 484 5.76 -26.01 19.29
C PRO A 484 6.59 -25.00 20.09
N SER A 485 7.65 -24.45 19.51
CA SER A 485 8.49 -23.43 20.16
C SER A 485 7.95 -22.01 20.05
N GLU A 486 6.98 -21.76 19.16
CA GLU A 486 6.46 -20.43 18.83
C GLU A 486 4.93 -20.48 18.75
N ALA A 487 4.26 -19.95 19.77
CA ALA A 487 2.79 -20.00 19.89
C ALA A 487 2.05 -19.32 18.71
N TRP A 488 2.68 -18.32 18.10
CA TRP A 488 2.13 -17.54 17.00
C TRP A 488 2.40 -18.14 15.62
N HIS A 489 3.36 -19.04 15.48
CA HIS A 489 3.80 -19.54 14.18
C HIS A 489 3.08 -20.83 13.79
N TRP A 490 2.46 -20.82 12.62
CA TRP A 490 1.68 -21.93 12.09
C TRP A 490 1.96 -22.12 10.61
N SER A 491 2.13 -23.37 10.18
CA SER A 491 2.39 -23.70 8.79
C SER A 491 1.75 -25.03 8.41
N VAL A 492 1.75 -25.37 7.13
CA VAL A 492 1.12 -26.61 6.64
C VAL A 492 1.78 -27.89 7.19
N ASP A 493 3.02 -27.79 7.67
CA ASP A 493 3.80 -28.91 8.21
C ASP A 493 4.33 -28.70 9.63
N GLY A 494 4.13 -27.52 10.23
CA GLY A 494 4.52 -27.20 11.61
C GLY A 494 5.98 -26.77 11.78
N TRP A 495 6.58 -26.27 10.70
CA TRP A 495 7.97 -25.77 10.61
C TRP A 495 8.06 -24.37 10.01
#